data_AF-A0A4Q3S7S5-F1
#
_entry.id   AF-A0A4Q3S7S5-F1
#
_cell.length_a   1.000
_cell.length_b   1.000
_cell.length_c   1.000
_cell.angle_alpha   90.00
_cell.angle_beta   90.00
_cell.angle_gamma   90.00
#
_symmetry.space_group_name_H-M   'P 1'
#
loop_
_entity.id
_entity.type
_entity.pdbx_description
1 polymer ?
#
loop_
_entity_poly.entity_id
_entity_poly.type
_entity_poly.pdbx_seq_one_letter_code
_entity_poly.pdbx_strand_id
1 'polypeptide(L)'
;MTNAITRLKWIFLGLFAFGVVAIWGYQIFYVWPAKRCEQQQRWWDGATRTCATPLYIPALTGRPPGVSREDWSKRQAAAQQQRDRLGERAVADQAPPAVKIEPKPAEKPVEAPASK
;
A
#
# COMPACT_ATOMS: atom_id res chain seq x y z
N MET A 1 64.55 -17.18 29.84
CA MET A 1 63.36 -16.33 30.03
C MET A 1 63.09 -15.44 28.80
N THR A 2 63.11 -16.01 27.59
CA THR A 2 62.95 -15.26 26.31
C THR A 2 61.67 -15.68 25.56
N ASN A 3 61.18 -16.90 25.83
CA ASN A 3 60.05 -17.48 25.11
C ASN A 3 58.70 -16.83 25.43
N ALA A 4 58.51 -16.34 26.66
CA ALA A 4 57.26 -15.71 27.08
C ALA A 4 57.04 -14.35 26.38
N ILE A 5 58.08 -13.51 26.31
CA ILE A 5 58.03 -12.20 25.62
C ILE A 5 57.79 -12.39 24.12
N THR A 6 58.47 -13.36 23.50
CA THR A 6 58.27 -13.67 22.08
C THR A 6 56.85 -14.11 21.79
N ARG A 7 56.25 -14.97 22.62
CA ARG A 7 54.86 -15.42 22.44
C ARG A 7 53.86 -14.28 22.62
N LEU A 8 54.05 -13.45 23.63
CA LEU A 8 53.17 -12.31 23.91
C LEU A 8 53.18 -11.30 22.76
N LYS A 9 54.36 -11.01 22.17
CA LYS A 9 54.49 -10.14 20.99
C LYS A 9 53.62 -10.62 19.82
N TRP A 10 53.66 -11.92 19.51
CA TRP A 10 52.88 -12.49 18.41
C TRP A 10 51.37 -12.47 18.67
N ILE A 11 50.95 -12.65 19.93
CA ILE A 11 49.55 -12.53 20.31
C ILE A 11 49.04 -11.10 20.08
N PHE A 12 49.78 -10.09 20.54
CA PHE A 12 49.41 -8.69 20.31
C PHE A 12 49.39 -8.33 18.83
N LEU A 13 50.39 -8.78 18.07
CA LEU A 13 50.43 -8.54 16.63
C LEU A 13 49.24 -9.20 15.92
N GLY A 14 48.90 -10.44 16.31
CA GLY A 14 47.75 -11.16 15.77
C GLY A 14 46.42 -10.46 16.08
N LEU A 15 46.24 -10.01 17.33
CA LEU A 15 45.03 -9.28 17.73
C LEU A 15 44.91 -7.94 17.01
N PHE A 16 46.02 -7.21 16.86
CA PHE A 16 46.05 -5.96 16.10
C PHE A 16 45.68 -6.19 14.62
N ALA A 17 46.33 -7.17 13.97
CA ALA A 17 46.05 -7.51 12.59
C ALA A 17 44.58 -7.93 12.40
N PHE A 18 44.04 -8.73 13.32
CA PHE A 18 42.63 -9.11 13.32
C PHE A 18 41.70 -7.91 13.45
N GLY A 19 41.99 -6.98 14.37
CA GLY A 19 41.22 -5.75 14.53
C GLY A 19 41.21 -4.89 13.27
N VAL A 20 42.36 -4.75 12.60
CA VAL A 20 42.45 -4.04 11.32
C VAL A 20 41.58 -4.70 10.26
N VAL A 21 41.66 -6.02 10.11
CA VAL A 21 40.83 -6.77 9.15
C VAL A 21 39.35 -6.63 9.46
N ALA A 22 38.96 -6.68 10.74
CA ALA A 22 37.57 -6.50 11.14
C ALA A 22 37.02 -5.12 10.76
N ILE A 23 37.80 -4.06 11.00
CA ILE A 23 37.43 -2.69 10.63
C ILE A 23 37.30 -2.55 9.11
N TRP A 24 38.27 -3.06 8.35
CA TRP A 24 38.21 -3.04 6.89
C TRP A 24 37.02 -3.81 6.34
N GLY A 25 36.72 -4.98 6.92
CA GLY A 25 35.51 -5.75 6.60
C GLY A 25 34.25 -4.90 6.80
N TYR A 26 34.13 -4.24 7.96
CA TYR A 26 32.99 -3.35 8.21
C TYR A 26 32.88 -2.22 7.19
N GLN A 27 34.00 -1.57 6.84
CA GLN A 27 34.01 -0.51 5.84
C GLN A 27 33.52 -0.99 4.47
N ILE A 28 34.00 -2.15 4.01
CA ILE A 28 33.67 -2.72 2.70
C ILE A 28 32.21 -3.19 2.66
N PHE A 29 31.72 -3.84 3.71
CA PHE A 29 30.38 -4.45 3.71
C PHE A 29 29.26 -3.50 4.12
N TYR A 30 29.56 -2.43 4.85
CA TYR A 30 28.54 -1.51 5.37
C TYR A 30 28.75 -0.07 4.90
N VAL A 31 29.91 0.51 5.17
CA VAL A 31 30.09 1.97 4.98
C VAL A 31 30.18 2.37 3.51
N TRP A 32 30.89 1.61 2.68
CA TRP A 32 30.99 1.91 1.25
C TRP A 32 29.68 1.71 0.49
N PRO A 33 28.94 0.61 0.68
CA PRO A 33 27.60 0.46 0.11
C PRO A 33 26.63 1.56 0.55
N ALA A 34 26.63 1.90 1.85
CA ALA A 34 25.81 2.97 2.38
C ALA A 34 26.07 4.31 1.69
N LYS A 35 27.34 4.72 1.60
CA LYS A 35 27.75 5.96 0.92
C LYS A 35 27.33 5.99 -0.55
N ARG A 36 27.49 4.87 -1.27
CA ARG A 36 27.05 4.78 -2.67
C ARG A 36 25.53 4.91 -2.81
N CYS A 37 24.77 4.33 -1.87
CA CYS A 37 23.33 4.44 -1.85
C CYS A 37 22.87 5.88 -1.58
N GLU A 38 23.47 6.54 -0.60
CA GLU A 38 23.16 7.92 -0.23
C GLU A 38 23.53 8.91 -1.36
N GLN A 39 24.62 8.67 -2.09
CA GLN A 39 24.97 9.43 -3.29
C GLN A 39 23.87 9.36 -4.37
N GLN A 40 23.10 8.28 -4.40
CA GLN A 40 21.96 8.11 -5.32
C GLN A 40 20.64 8.67 -4.76
N GLN A 41 20.69 9.47 -3.68
CA GLN A 41 19.49 9.99 -2.98
C GLN A 41 18.54 8.88 -2.52
N ARG A 42 19.08 7.69 -2.26
CA ARG A 42 18.36 6.52 -1.74
C ARG A 42 18.70 6.30 -0.28
N TRP A 43 17.91 5.48 0.39
CA TRP A 43 18.11 5.12 1.79
C TRP A 43 18.79 3.76 1.90
N TRP A 44 19.93 3.72 2.59
CA TRP A 44 20.60 2.48 2.98
C TRP A 44 19.92 1.83 4.19
N ASP A 45 19.48 0.58 4.03
CA ASP A 45 19.05 -0.28 5.14
C ASP A 45 20.21 -1.17 5.61
N GLY A 46 20.72 -0.90 6.80
CA GLY A 46 21.83 -1.66 7.41
C GLY A 46 21.47 -3.09 7.81
N ALA A 47 20.19 -3.41 8.04
CA ALA A 47 19.75 -4.75 8.44
C ALA A 47 19.76 -5.72 7.26
N THR A 48 19.17 -5.30 6.14
CA THR A 48 19.11 -6.12 4.93
C THR A 48 20.28 -5.88 3.98
N ARG A 49 21.09 -4.84 4.23
CA ARG A 49 22.16 -4.37 3.33
C ARG A 49 21.64 -4.00 1.94
N THR A 50 20.44 -3.43 1.89
CA THR A 50 19.78 -3.03 0.64
C THR A 50 19.65 -1.52 0.53
N CYS A 51 19.66 -1.05 -0.71
CA CYS A 51 19.47 0.35 -1.03
C CYS A 51 18.03 0.55 -1.51
N ALA A 52 17.19 1.18 -0.70
CA ALA A 52 15.77 1.37 -0.94
C ALA A 52 15.45 2.82 -1.33
N THR A 53 14.36 3.03 -2.05
CA THR A 53 13.88 4.38 -2.39
C THR A 53 12.69 4.73 -1.50
N PRO A 54 12.71 5.87 -0.78
CA PRO A 54 11.56 6.28 0.01
C PRO A 54 10.40 6.61 -0.94
N LEU A 55 9.28 5.91 -0.76
CA LEU A 55 8.05 6.17 -1.50
C LEU A 55 7.10 6.98 -0.64
N TYR A 56 6.69 8.14 -1.15
CA TYR A 56 5.71 8.99 -0.49
C TYR A 56 4.30 8.41 -0.68
N ILE A 57 3.75 7.78 0.36
CA ILE A 57 2.45 7.08 0.32
C ILE A 57 1.30 7.99 -0.17
N PRO A 58 1.18 9.27 0.24
CA PRO A 58 0.13 10.16 -0.26
C PRO A 58 0.21 10.39 -1.78
N ALA A 59 1.42 10.42 -2.37
CA ALA A 59 1.58 10.54 -3.82
C ALA A 59 1.10 9.29 -4.58
N LEU A 60 1.23 8.11 -3.97
CA LEU A 60 0.76 6.85 -4.57
C LEU A 60 -0.75 6.65 -4.39
N THR A 61 -1.28 7.04 -3.24
CA THR A 61 -2.68 6.75 -2.86
C THR A 61 -3.65 7.87 -3.21
N GLY A 62 -3.15 9.03 -3.66
CA GLY A 62 -3.97 10.24 -3.90
C GLY A 62 -4.61 10.81 -2.64
N ARG A 63 -4.19 10.33 -1.47
CA ARG A 63 -4.76 10.68 -0.17
C ARG A 63 -4.13 11.97 0.34
N PRO A 64 -4.87 12.83 1.06
CA PRO A 64 -4.27 14.00 1.70
C PRO A 64 -3.23 13.60 2.76
N PRO A 65 -2.13 14.36 2.89
CA PRO A 65 -1.15 14.12 3.95
C PRO A 65 -1.79 14.29 5.33
N GLY A 66 -1.34 13.49 6.30
CA GLY A 66 -1.80 13.56 7.70
C GLY A 66 -3.14 12.86 7.99
N VAL A 67 -3.81 12.28 7.00
CA VAL A 67 -5.03 11.50 7.23
C VAL A 67 -4.65 10.02 7.37
N SER A 68 -5.19 9.30 8.38
CA SER A 68 -5.00 7.85 8.59
C SER A 68 -5.80 6.99 7.61
N ARG A 69 -5.25 5.88 7.05
CA ARG A 69 -5.82 4.98 6.00
C ARG A 69 -7.31 4.64 6.19
N GLU A 70 -7.78 4.59 7.42
CA GLU A 70 -9.17 4.29 7.75
C GLU A 70 -10.10 5.47 7.49
N ASP A 71 -9.71 6.70 7.85
CA ASP A 71 -10.59 7.87 7.81
C ASP A 71 -10.99 8.29 6.38
N TRP A 72 -10.06 8.33 5.43
CA TRP A 72 -10.36 8.54 4.01
C TRP A 72 -11.25 7.44 3.46
N SER A 73 -11.04 6.18 3.86
CA SER A 73 -11.86 5.07 3.39
C SER A 73 -13.31 5.27 3.84
N LYS A 74 -13.51 5.65 5.11
CA LYS A 74 -14.82 6.02 5.65
C LYS A 74 -15.44 7.23 4.93
N ARG A 75 -14.66 8.29 4.69
CA ARG A 75 -15.12 9.49 3.96
C ARG A 75 -15.51 9.19 2.51
N GLN A 76 -14.71 8.41 1.80
CA GLN A 76 -14.99 7.95 0.43
C GLN A 76 -16.28 7.11 0.41
N ALA A 77 -16.41 6.14 1.31
CA ALA A 77 -17.62 5.32 1.42
C ALA A 77 -18.87 6.16 1.72
N ALA A 78 -18.79 7.13 2.63
CA ALA A 78 -19.89 8.04 2.93
C ALA A 78 -20.28 8.92 1.72
N ALA A 79 -19.29 9.42 0.97
CA ALA A 79 -19.54 10.19 -0.24
C ALA A 79 -20.18 9.35 -1.36
N GLN A 80 -19.77 8.09 -1.50
CA GLN A 80 -20.38 7.13 -2.43
C GLN A 80 -21.87 6.92 -2.09
N GLN A 81 -22.19 6.64 -0.82
CA GLN A 81 -23.58 6.43 -0.40
C GLN A 81 -24.46 7.67 -0.63
N GLN A 82 -23.91 8.87 -0.49
CA GLN A 82 -24.67 10.08 -0.81
C GLN A 82 -24.97 10.17 -2.31
N ARG A 83 -24.00 9.84 -3.17
CA ARG A 83 -24.21 9.83 -4.63
C ARG A 83 -25.25 8.80 -5.05
N ASP A 84 -25.20 7.61 -4.48
CA ASP A 84 -26.18 6.55 -4.77
C ASP A 84 -27.59 7.01 -4.40
N ARG A 85 -27.76 7.56 -3.19
CA ARG A 85 -29.04 8.16 -2.75
C ARG A 85 -29.53 9.31 -3.62
N LEU A 86 -28.62 10.17 -4.08
CA LEU A 86 -28.94 11.27 -5.00
C LEU A 86 -29.35 10.74 -6.38
N GLY A 87 -28.68 9.70 -6.87
CA GLY A 87 -29.03 9.01 -8.11
C GLY A 87 -30.41 8.38 -8.02
N GLU A 88 -30.70 7.63 -6.94
CA GLU A 88 -32.02 7.04 -6.70
C GLU A 88 -33.14 8.09 -6.62
N ARG A 89 -32.90 9.23 -5.98
CA ARG A 89 -33.85 10.35 -5.97
C ARG A 89 -34.06 10.94 -7.37
N ALA A 90 -32.98 11.17 -8.12
CA ALA A 90 -33.08 11.70 -9.48
C ALA A 90 -33.83 10.74 -10.42
N VAL A 91 -33.67 9.43 -10.24
CA VAL A 91 -34.45 8.42 -10.97
C VAL A 91 -35.93 8.47 -10.58
N ALA A 92 -36.24 8.65 -9.30
CA ALA A 92 -37.62 8.81 -8.84
C ALA A 92 -38.29 10.08 -9.39
N ASP A 93 -37.57 11.19 -9.45
CA ASP A 93 -38.08 12.46 -9.99
C ASP A 93 -38.26 12.43 -11.51
N GLN A 94 -37.48 11.62 -12.22
CA GLN A 94 -37.58 11.42 -13.68
C GLN A 94 -38.61 10.34 -14.06
N ALA A 95 -39.17 9.60 -13.10
CA ALA A 95 -40.24 8.66 -13.39
C ALA A 95 -41.46 9.44 -13.89
N PRO A 96 -41.96 9.18 -15.12
CA PRO A 96 -43.18 9.84 -15.58
C PRO A 96 -44.30 9.58 -14.56
N PRO A 97 -45.14 10.58 -14.24
CA PRO A 97 -46.20 10.41 -13.27
C PRO A 97 -47.05 9.23 -13.69
N ALA A 98 -47.25 8.28 -12.77
CA ALA A 98 -48.05 7.09 -13.02
C ALA A 98 -49.43 7.52 -13.55
N VAL A 99 -49.66 7.30 -14.85
CA VAL A 99 -50.98 7.43 -15.45
C VAL A 99 -51.86 6.44 -14.72
N LYS A 100 -52.82 6.93 -13.92
CA LYS A 100 -53.84 6.10 -13.28
C LYS A 100 -54.63 5.41 -14.38
N ILE A 101 -54.34 4.13 -14.61
CA ILE A 101 -55.20 3.28 -15.42
C ILE A 101 -56.38 2.89 -14.51
N GLU A 102 -57.51 3.56 -14.66
CA GLU A 102 -58.76 3.11 -14.07
C GLU A 102 -59.14 1.73 -14.67
N PRO A 103 -59.55 0.75 -13.84
CA PRO A 103 -59.86 -0.58 -14.34
C PRO A 103 -61.16 -0.56 -15.17
N LYS A 104 -61.03 -0.84 -16.46
CA LYS A 104 -62.16 -1.05 -17.39
C LYS A 104 -63.01 -2.24 -16.92
N PRO A 105 -64.36 -2.15 -16.92
CA PRO A 105 -65.22 -3.23 -16.43
C PRO A 105 -65.05 -4.52 -17.25
N ALA A 106 -65.12 -5.66 -16.55
CA ALA A 106 -64.90 -6.99 -17.10
C ALA A 106 -65.89 -7.34 -18.22
N GLU A 107 -65.35 -7.66 -19.40
CA GLU A 107 -66.11 -8.24 -20.52
C GLU A 107 -66.02 -9.77 -20.45
N LYS A 108 -67.18 -10.44 -20.58
CA LYS A 108 -67.38 -11.88 -20.33
C LYS A 108 -66.59 -12.78 -21.30
N PRO A 109 -66.26 -14.03 -20.91
CA PRO A 109 -65.53 -14.97 -21.77
C PRO A 109 -66.42 -15.47 -22.93
N VAL A 110 -65.91 -15.36 -24.17
CA VAL A 110 -66.51 -16.00 -25.35
C VAL A 110 -65.84 -17.36 -25.58
N GLU A 111 -66.70 -18.35 -25.74
CA GLU A 111 -66.48 -19.79 -25.96
C GLU A 111 -65.51 -20.09 -27.13
N ALA A 112 -64.61 -21.06 -26.92
CA ALA A 112 -63.66 -21.51 -27.94
C ALA A 112 -64.30 -22.52 -28.90
N PRO A 113 -64.13 -22.41 -30.23
CA PRO A 113 -64.58 -23.44 -31.15
C PRO A 113 -63.58 -24.60 -31.24
N ALA A 114 -64.14 -25.81 -31.24
CA ALA A 114 -63.46 -27.08 -31.44
C ALA A 114 -62.71 -27.15 -32.78
N SER A 115 -61.48 -27.71 -32.77
CA SER A 115 -60.76 -28.10 -33.98
C SER A 115 -60.87 -29.61 -34.19
N LYS A 116 -61.21 -29.98 -35.43
CA LYS A 116 -61.14 -31.33 -36.00
C LYS A 116 -59.71 -31.82 -36.15
#